data_AF-A0A388NNZ0-F1
#
_entry.id   AF-A0A388NNZ0-F1
#
_cell.length_a   1.000
_cell.length_b   1.000
_cell.length_c   1.000
_cell.angle_alpha   90.00
_cell.angle_beta   90.00
_cell.angle_gamma   90.00
#
_symmetry.space_group_name_H-M   'P 1'
#
loop_
_entity.id
_entity.type
_entity.pdbx_description
1 polymer ?
#
loop_
_entity_poly.entity_id
_entity_poly.type
_entity_poly.pdbx_seq_one_letter_code
_entity_poly.pdbx_strand_id
1 'polypeptide(L)'
;MPRKLLAQLADTGSKPTSEALTALSGLDARALHDFQLVWANTKVARRCEILLALQPLLEANATLDFSAVATAALADPDGDVRTAAVPLLFDDVNPKPVTLLLDLLQSDPHAPCRAAAARELVEYAALGATEDLPKT
;
A
#
# COMPACT_ATOMS: atom_id res chain seq x y z
N MET A 1 8.87 -14.50 6.12
CA MET A 1 8.10 -13.98 7.28
C MET A 1 7.70 -15.13 8.21
N PRO A 2 7.67 -14.95 9.54
CA PRO A 2 7.20 -15.98 10.47
C PRO A 2 5.72 -16.33 10.25
N ARG A 3 5.42 -17.62 10.16
CA ARG A 3 4.06 -18.15 9.90
C ARG A 3 3.01 -17.67 10.92
N LYS A 4 3.44 -17.43 12.16
CA LYS A 4 2.59 -16.90 13.24
C LYS A 4 2.11 -15.48 12.96
N LEU A 5 2.96 -14.62 12.40
CA LEU A 5 2.59 -13.22 12.10
C LEU A 5 1.59 -13.18 10.94
N LEU A 6 1.76 -14.03 9.93
CA LEU A 6 0.80 -14.19 8.84
C LEU A 6 -0.58 -14.66 9.35
N ALA A 7 -0.60 -15.63 10.28
CA ALA A 7 -1.85 -16.09 10.88
C ALA A 7 -2.55 -14.98 11.69
N GLN A 8 -1.80 -14.14 12.39
CA GLN A 8 -2.34 -12.99 13.12
C GLN A 8 -2.94 -11.93 12.19
N LEU A 9 -2.36 -11.71 11.00
CA LEU A 9 -2.94 -10.81 10.00
C LEU A 9 -4.30 -11.32 9.49
N ALA A 10 -4.48 -12.65 9.38
CA ALA A 10 -5.73 -13.23 8.88
C ALA A 10 -6.83 -13.38 9.95
N ASP A 11 -6.46 -13.47 11.24
CA ASP A 11 -7.40 -13.57 12.35
C ASP A 11 -8.31 -12.33 12.37
N THR A 12 -9.63 -12.48 12.43
CA THR A 12 -10.59 -11.37 12.53
C THR A 12 -10.99 -11.01 13.97
N GLY A 13 -10.54 -11.78 14.96
CA GLY A 13 -10.92 -11.63 16.38
C GLY A 13 -10.06 -10.63 17.17
N SER A 14 -8.92 -10.20 16.62
CA SER A 14 -7.98 -9.30 17.30
C SER A 14 -7.34 -8.30 16.34
N LYS A 15 -7.07 -7.05 16.75
CA LYS A 15 -6.40 -6.09 15.85
C LYS A 15 -5.00 -6.59 15.45
N PRO A 16 -4.51 -6.30 14.23
CA PRO A 16 -3.17 -6.68 13.83
C PRO A 16 -2.17 -5.99 14.76
N THR A 17 -1.15 -6.73 15.21
CA THR A 17 -0.12 -6.16 16.08
C THR A 17 0.85 -5.30 15.27
N SER A 18 1.46 -4.32 15.92
CA SER A 18 2.51 -3.50 15.27
C SER A 18 3.69 -4.35 14.77
N GLU A 19 4.04 -5.43 15.49
CA GLU A 19 5.06 -6.40 15.04
C GLU A 19 4.64 -7.11 13.74
N ALA A 20 3.39 -7.60 13.65
CA ALA A 20 2.90 -8.28 12.46
C ALA A 20 2.80 -7.33 11.25
N LEU A 21 2.40 -6.08 11.48
CA LEU A 21 2.34 -5.05 10.44
C LEU A 21 3.73 -4.65 9.96
N THR A 22 4.68 -4.40 10.88
CA THR A 22 6.05 -4.01 10.53
C THR A 22 6.78 -5.14 9.78
N ALA A 23 6.47 -6.39 10.09
CA ALA A 23 7.04 -7.55 9.39
C ALA A 23 6.60 -7.67 7.91
N LEU A 24 5.66 -6.84 7.45
CA LEU A 24 5.30 -6.70 6.04
C LEU A 24 6.26 -5.78 5.26
N SER A 25 7.20 -5.12 5.93
CA SER A 25 8.19 -4.28 5.27
C SER A 25 9.26 -5.11 4.59
N GLY A 26 9.64 -4.76 3.37
CA GLY A 26 10.76 -5.35 2.63
C GLY A 26 10.60 -6.86 2.36
N LEU A 27 9.38 -7.32 2.05
CA LEU A 27 9.13 -8.73 1.76
C LEU A 27 9.96 -9.23 0.58
N ASP A 28 10.78 -10.25 0.83
CA ASP A 28 11.41 -11.02 -0.25
C ASP A 28 10.37 -11.84 -1.04
N ALA A 29 10.77 -12.41 -2.18
CA ALA A 29 9.88 -13.16 -3.06
C ALA A 29 9.16 -14.33 -2.36
N ARG A 30 9.83 -15.01 -1.41
CA ARG A 30 9.24 -16.12 -0.67
C ARG A 30 8.22 -15.63 0.35
N ALA A 31 8.56 -14.58 1.09
CA ALA A 31 7.68 -13.99 2.08
C ALA A 31 6.45 -13.33 1.44
N LEU A 32 6.61 -12.71 0.26
CA LEU A 32 5.52 -12.16 -0.53
C LEU A 32 4.57 -13.27 -1.02
N HIS A 33 5.12 -14.40 -1.50
CA HIS A 33 4.31 -15.55 -1.88
C HIS A 33 3.51 -16.11 -0.68
N ASP A 34 4.16 -16.27 0.47
CA ASP A 34 3.48 -16.71 1.70
C ASP A 34 2.39 -15.71 2.14
N PHE A 35 2.64 -14.41 2.01
CA PHE A 35 1.65 -13.36 2.24
C PHE A 35 0.45 -13.50 1.31
N GLN A 36 0.66 -13.67 0.00
CA GLN A 36 -0.41 -13.79 -1.00
C GLN A 36 -1.33 -15.00 -0.76
N LEU A 37 -0.77 -16.14 -0.34
CA LEU A 37 -1.55 -17.32 0.03
C LEU A 37 -2.53 -17.03 1.17
N VAL A 38 -2.09 -16.26 2.17
CA VAL A 38 -2.92 -15.86 3.31
C VAL A 38 -3.88 -14.74 2.92
N TRP A 39 -3.42 -13.78 2.12
CA TRP A 39 -4.20 -12.65 1.63
C TRP A 39 -5.46 -13.12 0.89
N ALA A 40 -5.33 -14.10 0.00
CA ALA A 40 -6.44 -14.67 -0.77
C ALA A 40 -7.56 -15.27 0.10
N ASN A 41 -7.24 -15.72 1.32
CA ASN A 41 -8.19 -16.33 2.25
C ASN A 41 -8.64 -15.37 3.37
N THR A 42 -8.07 -14.15 3.41
CA THR A 42 -8.41 -13.13 4.41
C THR A 42 -9.67 -12.38 3.98
N LYS A 43 -10.59 -12.09 4.91
CA LYS A 43 -11.81 -11.33 4.58
C LYS A 43 -11.48 -9.91 4.11
N VAL A 44 -12.25 -9.38 3.14
CA VAL A 44 -12.11 -8.03 2.59
C VAL A 44 -11.88 -6.97 3.67
N ALA A 45 -12.77 -6.91 4.66
CA ALA A 45 -12.67 -5.91 5.75
C ALA A 45 -11.32 -5.96 6.49
N ARG A 46 -10.76 -7.16 6.70
CA ARG A 46 -9.45 -7.33 7.34
C ARG A 46 -8.31 -6.93 6.41
N ARG A 47 -8.42 -7.19 5.10
CA ARG A 47 -7.45 -6.73 4.09
C ARG A 47 -7.37 -5.21 4.09
N CYS A 48 -8.52 -4.52 4.07
CA CYS A 48 -8.58 -3.07 4.19
C CYS A 48 -7.99 -2.57 5.51
N GLU A 49 -8.33 -3.21 6.64
CA GLU A 49 -7.81 -2.83 7.95
C GLU A 49 -6.28 -2.93 8.04
N ILE A 50 -5.68 -3.98 7.46
CA ILE A 50 -4.23 -4.13 7.40
C ILE A 50 -3.62 -2.96 6.63
N LEU A 51 -4.10 -2.69 5.40
CA LEU A 51 -3.52 -1.64 4.54
C LEU A 51 -3.65 -0.25 5.17
N LEU A 52 -4.81 0.06 5.75
CA LEU A 52 -5.02 1.32 6.48
C LEU A 52 -4.10 1.45 7.70
N ALA A 53 -3.78 0.33 8.37
CA ALA A 53 -2.87 0.32 9.51
C ALA A 53 -1.38 0.45 9.11
N LEU A 54 -1.02 0.23 7.84
CA LEU A 54 0.35 0.42 7.35
C LEU A 54 0.68 1.89 7.06
N GLN A 55 -0.31 2.69 6.67
CA GLN A 55 -0.14 4.12 6.36
C GLN A 55 0.52 4.92 7.50
N PRO A 56 0.01 4.89 8.76
CA PRO A 56 0.64 5.63 9.85
C PRO A 56 2.04 5.09 10.22
N LEU A 57 2.38 3.85 9.83
CA LEU A 57 3.73 3.32 10.03
C LEU A 57 4.72 3.94 9.04
N LEU A 58 4.32 4.16 7.79
CA LEU A 58 5.14 4.88 6.81
C LEU A 58 5.35 6.34 7.22
N GLU A 59 4.28 7.02 7.66
CA GLU A 59 4.37 8.39 8.17
C GLU A 59 5.35 8.50 9.35
N ALA A 60 5.36 7.51 10.24
CA ALA A 60 6.25 7.48 11.40
C ALA A 60 7.69 7.05 11.05
N ASN A 61 7.87 6.24 9.99
CA ASN A 61 9.17 5.70 9.60
C ASN A 61 9.25 5.45 8.10
N ALA A 62 9.79 6.42 7.37
CA ALA A 62 10.01 6.36 5.93
C ALA A 62 11.05 5.29 5.48
N THR A 63 11.73 4.60 6.40
CA THR A 63 12.63 3.47 6.05
C THR A 63 11.87 2.16 5.83
N LEU A 64 10.58 2.11 6.20
CA LEU A 64 9.74 0.96 5.91
C LEU A 64 9.36 0.93 4.42
N ASP A 65 9.30 -0.25 3.85
CA ASP A 65 8.98 -0.47 2.45
C ASP A 65 7.83 -1.48 2.32
N PHE A 66 6.62 -0.97 2.09
CA PHE A 66 5.43 -1.80 1.86
C PHE A 66 5.08 -1.92 0.38
N SER A 67 5.96 -1.51 -0.54
CA SER A 67 5.67 -1.46 -1.98
C SER A 67 5.28 -2.84 -2.55
N ALA A 68 5.91 -3.92 -2.08
CA ALA A 68 5.58 -5.29 -2.47
C ALA A 68 4.15 -5.68 -2.05
N VAL A 69 3.73 -5.28 -0.85
CA VAL A 69 2.39 -5.53 -0.32
C VAL A 69 1.35 -4.68 -1.05
N ALA A 70 1.64 -3.39 -1.23
CA ALA A 70 0.79 -2.47 -1.97
C ALA A 70 0.54 -2.97 -3.40
N THR A 71 1.61 -3.36 -4.11
CA THR A 71 1.53 -3.89 -5.48
C THR A 71 0.68 -5.16 -5.54
N ALA A 72 0.87 -6.08 -4.58
CA ALA A 72 0.05 -7.30 -4.52
C ALA A 72 -1.44 -6.98 -4.23
N ALA A 73 -1.72 -6.01 -3.38
CA ALA A 73 -3.08 -5.60 -3.03
C ALA A 73 -3.81 -4.84 -4.15
N LEU A 74 -3.08 -4.23 -5.10
CA LEU A 74 -3.69 -3.61 -6.28
C LEU A 74 -4.23 -4.63 -7.30
N ALA A 75 -3.83 -5.90 -7.20
CA ALA A 75 -4.44 -6.98 -7.97
C ALA A 75 -5.70 -7.56 -7.28
N ASP A 76 -6.12 -7.02 -6.14
CA ASP A 76 -7.27 -7.52 -5.38
C ASP A 76 -8.58 -7.30 -6.16
N PRO A 77 -9.50 -8.27 -6.21
CA PRO A 77 -10.78 -8.11 -6.87
C PRO A 77 -11.65 -7.02 -6.23
N ASP A 78 -11.49 -6.78 -4.92
CA ASP A 78 -12.27 -5.80 -4.18
C ASP A 78 -11.71 -4.38 -4.37
N GLY A 79 -12.57 -3.45 -4.79
CA GLY A 79 -12.19 -2.07 -5.08
C GLY A 79 -11.70 -1.32 -3.85
N ASP A 80 -12.27 -1.57 -2.66
CA ASP A 80 -11.89 -0.86 -1.44
C ASP A 80 -10.50 -1.30 -0.95
N VAL A 81 -10.15 -2.57 -1.18
CA VAL A 81 -8.80 -3.08 -0.91
C VAL A 81 -7.78 -2.38 -1.82
N ARG A 82 -8.08 -2.27 -3.12
CA ARG A 82 -7.20 -1.53 -4.05
C ARG A 82 -7.08 -0.06 -3.64
N THR A 83 -8.17 0.60 -3.28
CA THR A 83 -8.16 1.99 -2.77
C THR A 83 -7.25 2.15 -1.55
N ALA A 84 -7.32 1.24 -0.57
CA ALA A 84 -6.49 1.31 0.63
C ALA A 84 -5.00 1.06 0.37
N ALA A 85 -4.65 0.37 -0.72
CA ALA A 85 -3.27 0.08 -1.12
C ALA A 85 -2.58 1.26 -1.82
N VAL A 86 -3.33 2.14 -2.48
CA VAL A 86 -2.79 3.26 -3.27
C VAL A 86 -1.79 4.13 -2.50
N PRO A 87 -2.07 4.60 -1.27
CA PRO A 87 -1.14 5.46 -0.53
C PRO A 87 0.15 4.76 -0.10
N LEU A 88 0.19 3.42 -0.14
CA LEU A 88 1.36 2.63 0.21
C LEU A 88 2.32 2.42 -0.97
N LEU A 89 1.93 2.83 -2.18
CA LEU A 89 2.79 2.78 -3.36
C LEU A 89 3.85 3.87 -3.36
N PHE A 90 3.56 4.99 -2.70
CA PHE A 90 4.36 6.18 -2.82
C PHE A 90 5.63 6.06 -1.96
N ASP A 91 6.76 6.18 -2.64
CA ASP A 91 8.09 6.32 -2.05
C ASP A 91 8.69 7.55 -2.72
N ASP A 92 9.03 8.58 -1.92
CA ASP A 92 9.59 9.85 -2.36
C ASP A 92 10.82 9.67 -3.28
N VAL A 93 11.48 8.51 -3.23
CA VAL A 93 12.75 8.24 -3.92
C VAL A 93 12.57 7.54 -5.28
N ASN A 94 11.40 6.97 -5.58
CA ASN A 94 11.22 6.09 -6.75
C ASN A 94 10.14 6.63 -7.71
N PRO A 95 10.43 6.84 -9.01
CA PRO A 95 9.45 7.33 -9.98
C PRO A 95 8.49 6.24 -10.52
N LYS A 96 8.76 4.95 -10.26
CA LYS A 96 7.90 3.84 -10.71
C LYS A 96 6.42 3.92 -10.28
N PRO A 97 6.04 4.47 -9.11
CA PRO A 97 4.65 4.61 -8.69
C PRO A 97 3.82 5.48 -9.63
N VAL A 98 4.40 6.46 -10.34
CA VAL A 98 3.65 7.43 -11.16
C VAL A 98 2.90 6.75 -12.30
N THR A 99 3.56 5.86 -13.06
CA THR A 99 2.89 5.14 -14.16
C THR A 99 1.72 4.30 -13.66
N LEU A 100 1.91 3.59 -12.53
CA LEU A 100 0.87 2.76 -11.95
C LEU A 100 -0.31 3.61 -11.45
N LEU A 101 -0.05 4.76 -10.83
CA LEU A 101 -1.09 5.69 -10.40
C LEU A 101 -1.87 6.26 -11.59
N LEU A 102 -1.20 6.57 -12.72
CA LEU A 102 -1.88 7.01 -13.95
C LEU A 102 -2.78 5.92 -14.52
N ASP A 103 -2.31 4.67 -14.55
CA ASP A 103 -3.12 3.53 -15.02
C ASP A 103 -4.37 3.33 -14.15
N LEU A 104 -4.22 3.39 -12.82
CA LEU A 104 -5.33 3.31 -11.88
C LEU A 104 -6.32 4.46 -12.08
N LEU A 105 -5.83 5.70 -12.20
CA LEU A 105 -6.67 6.88 -12.44
C LEU A 105 -7.50 6.76 -13.73
N GLN A 106 -6.93 6.17 -14.78
CA GLN A 106 -7.59 6.06 -16.08
C GLN A 106 -8.55 4.87 -16.16
N SER A 107 -8.20 3.75 -15.54
CA SER A 107 -8.77 2.45 -15.90
C SER A 107 -9.37 1.66 -14.73
N ASP A 108 -9.13 2.02 -13.47
CA ASP A 108 -9.70 1.26 -12.36
C ASP A 108 -11.24 1.38 -12.36
N PRO A 109 -12.00 0.27 -12.29
CA PRO A 109 -13.46 0.34 -12.31
C PRO A 109 -14.05 1.03 -11.08
N HIS A 110 -13.33 1.01 -9.94
CA HIS A 110 -13.80 1.55 -8.67
C HIS A 110 -13.48 3.04 -8.55
N ALA A 111 -14.52 3.88 -8.47
CA ALA A 111 -14.34 5.32 -8.42
C ALA A 111 -13.48 5.81 -7.23
N PRO A 112 -13.62 5.26 -6.01
CA PRO A 112 -12.71 5.59 -4.90
C PRO A 112 -11.23 5.27 -5.18
N CYS A 113 -10.93 4.22 -5.95
CA CYS A 113 -9.54 3.88 -6.31
C CYS A 113 -8.97 4.92 -7.28
N ARG A 114 -9.74 5.32 -8.30
CA ARG A 114 -9.35 6.42 -9.20
C ARG A 114 -9.12 7.73 -8.44
N ALA A 115 -9.99 8.05 -7.47
CA ALA A 115 -9.87 9.25 -6.66
C ALA A 115 -8.62 9.24 -5.76
N ALA A 116 -8.31 8.10 -5.14
CA ALA A 116 -7.08 7.92 -4.38
C ALA A 116 -5.85 8.13 -5.27
N ALA A 117 -5.83 7.51 -6.46
CA ALA A 117 -4.72 7.67 -7.40
C ALA A 117 -4.53 9.13 -7.85
N ALA A 118 -5.62 9.85 -8.11
CA ALA A 118 -5.57 11.28 -8.42
C ALA A 118 -4.92 12.10 -7.29
N ARG A 119 -5.23 11.78 -6.03
CA ARG A 119 -4.67 12.47 -4.86
C ARG A 119 -3.16 12.28 -4.78
N GLU A 120 -2.67 11.04 -4.84
CA GLU A 120 -1.23 10.76 -4.78
C GLU A 120 -0.47 11.44 -5.94
N LEU A 121 -1.07 11.50 -7.13
CA LEU A 121 -0.47 12.21 -8.28
C LEU A 121 -0.38 13.73 -8.06
N VAL A 122 -1.37 14.34 -7.41
CA VAL A 122 -1.34 15.76 -7.04
C VAL A 122 -0.22 16.03 -6.03
N GLU A 123 -0.08 15.17 -5.02
CA GLU A 123 0.98 15.27 -4.03
C GLU A 123 2.37 15.13 -4.67
N TYR A 124 2.54 14.15 -5.56
CA TYR A 124 3.77 14.01 -6.35
C TYR A 124 4.09 15.26 -7.18
N ALA A 125 3.11 15.81 -7.91
CA ALA A 125 3.30 17.01 -8.72
C ALA A 125 3.70 18.24 -7.87
N ALA A 126 3.20 18.33 -6.63
CA ALA A 126 3.54 19.41 -5.72
C ALA A 126 5.02 19.36 -5.28
N LEU A 127 5.62 18.17 -5.14
CA LEU A 127 7.05 18.03 -4.83
C LEU A 127 7.92 18.64 -5.95
N GLY A 128 7.62 18.33 -7.21
CA GLY A 128 8.36 18.88 -8.36
C GLY A 128 8.15 20.38 -8.58
N ALA A 129 7.01 20.94 -8.18
CA ALA A 129 6.75 22.38 -8.29
C ALA A 129 7.62 23.24 -7.34
N THR A 130 8.21 22.64 -6.30
CA THR A 130 9.04 23.35 -5.33
C THR A 130 10.53 23.44 -5.71
N GLU A 131 10.98 22.70 -6.73
CA GLU A 131 12.38 22.71 -7.17
C GLU A 131 12.70 23.86 -8.15
N ASP A 132 11.69 24.57 -8.66
CA ASP A 132 11.83 25.49 -9.81
C ASP A 132 11.59 26.98 -9.48
N LEU A 133 11.68 27.40 -8.21
CA LEU A 133 11.61 28.82 -7.86
C LEU A 133 13.02 29.40 -7.69
N PRO A 134 13.58 30.11 -8.71
CA PRO A 134 14.75 30.93 -8.49
C PRO A 134 14.41 31.97 -7.41
N LYS A 135 15.24 32.05 -6.37
CA LYS A 135 15.17 33.15 -5.41
C LYS A 135 15.50 34.43 -6.16
N THR A 136 14.46 35.20 -6.50
CA THR A 136 14.60 36.63 -6.83
C THR A 136 14.97 37.43 -5.60
#